data_AF-A0A2T7UKE4-F1
#
_entry.id   AF-A0A2T7UKE4-F1
#
_cell.length_a   1.000
_cell.length_b   1.000
_cell.length_c   1.000
_cell.angle_alpha   90.00
_cell.angle_beta   90.00
_cell.angle_gamma   90.00
#
_symmetry.space_group_name_H-M   'P 1'
#
loop_
_entity.id
_entity.type
_entity.pdbx_description
1 polymer ?
#
loop_
_entity_poly.entity_id
_entity_poly.type
_entity_poly.pdbx_seq_one_letter_code
_entity_poly.pdbx_strand_id
1 'polypeptide(L)'
;MRKITLAAAVTLLAAPLAAQTSPQVTNDLTVTIAPQQYRICNDRPARPTWMDEVHPREAYKALTLMRLYELRSWEAIKETGDCGCDVRFPSWDAASAEYEERFATSTQAEHTQARLAIRNEQNQIARDVQDICETQGNW
;
A
#
# COMPACT_ATOMS: atom_id res chain seq x y z
N MET A 1 -54.29 39.79 54.83
CA MET A 1 -54.97 38.55 55.24
C MET A 1 -54.50 37.40 54.36
N ARG A 2 -53.91 36.37 54.97
CA ARG A 2 -53.42 35.13 54.35
C ARG A 2 -54.52 34.43 53.55
N LYS A 3 -54.20 33.91 52.36
CA LYS A 3 -54.90 32.76 51.77
C LYS A 3 -53.87 31.78 51.19
N ILE A 4 -53.88 30.58 51.75
CA ILE A 4 -53.14 29.39 51.34
C ILE A 4 -54.12 28.56 50.51
N THR A 5 -53.73 28.18 49.30
CA THR A 5 -54.38 27.18 48.42
C THR A 5 -53.39 26.89 47.28
N LEU A 6 -53.16 25.70 46.75
CA LEU A 6 -53.39 24.29 47.09
C LEU A 6 -52.55 23.54 46.01
N ALA A 7 -52.00 22.39 46.35
CA ALA A 7 -51.04 21.64 45.55
C ALA A 7 -51.57 21.19 44.16
N ALA A 8 -50.66 21.11 43.17
CA ALA A 8 -50.79 20.22 42.01
C ALA A 8 -49.40 19.67 41.65
N ALA A 9 -49.16 18.40 42.02
CA ALA A 9 -47.99 17.65 41.58
C ALA A 9 -48.23 17.18 40.14
N VAL A 10 -47.43 17.69 39.20
CA VAL A 10 -47.38 17.20 37.82
C VAL A 10 -46.22 16.21 37.74
N THR A 11 -46.54 14.92 37.80
CA THR A 11 -45.62 13.85 37.42
C THR A 11 -45.47 13.84 35.90
N LEU A 12 -44.40 14.46 35.40
CA LEU A 12 -43.96 14.29 34.02
C LEU A 12 -43.33 12.90 33.87
N LEU A 13 -44.05 12.00 33.18
CA LEU A 13 -43.49 10.77 32.63
C LEU A 13 -42.44 11.15 31.57
N ALA A 14 -41.17 11.19 31.98
CA ALA A 14 -40.05 11.20 31.07
C ALA A 14 -39.91 9.80 30.45
N ALA A 15 -40.60 9.55 29.33
CA ALA A 15 -40.28 8.41 28.48
C ALA A 15 -38.91 8.68 27.82
N PRO A 16 -37.91 7.78 27.94
CA PRO A 16 -36.60 8.04 27.37
C PRO A 16 -36.68 7.94 25.84
N LEU A 17 -36.45 9.06 25.17
CA LEU A 17 -36.25 9.20 23.73
C LEU A 17 -34.94 8.55 23.23
N ALA A 18 -34.47 7.48 23.87
CA ALA A 18 -33.13 6.91 23.67
C ALA A 18 -33.09 5.74 22.67
N ALA A 19 -34.21 5.36 22.05
CA ALA A 19 -34.28 4.13 21.25
C ALA A 19 -33.96 4.28 19.75
N GLN A 20 -33.59 5.46 19.23
CA GLN A 20 -33.50 5.69 17.77
C GLN A 20 -32.11 6.01 17.20
N THR A 21 -31.01 5.79 17.93
CA THR A 21 -29.67 6.10 17.41
C THR A 21 -28.67 4.94 17.46
N SER A 22 -29.12 3.71 17.66
CA SER A 22 -28.26 2.54 17.48
C SER A 22 -27.79 2.49 16.02
N PRO A 23 -26.47 2.46 15.74
CA PRO A 23 -25.99 2.18 14.40
C PRO A 23 -26.55 0.83 13.94
N GLN A 24 -27.04 0.77 12.69
CA GLN A 24 -27.48 -0.49 12.10
C GLN A 24 -26.26 -1.41 11.98
N VAL A 25 -26.24 -2.50 12.74
CA VAL A 25 -25.22 -3.54 12.62
C VAL A 25 -25.61 -4.41 11.43
N THR A 26 -24.86 -4.32 10.33
CA THR A 26 -25.03 -5.19 9.16
C THR A 26 -24.11 -6.41 9.27
N ASN A 27 -24.60 -7.58 8.83
CA ASN A 27 -23.78 -8.78 8.62
C ASN A 27 -23.18 -8.82 7.20
N ASP A 28 -23.29 -7.73 6.44
CA ASP A 28 -22.65 -7.59 5.14
C ASP A 28 -21.14 -7.43 5.31
N LEU A 29 -20.41 -8.51 5.01
CA LEU A 29 -18.94 -8.55 5.05
C LEU A 29 -18.31 -8.09 3.73
N THR A 30 -19.10 -7.55 2.80
CA THR A 30 -18.58 -6.99 1.55
C THR A 30 -17.77 -5.74 1.87
N VAL A 31 -16.45 -5.84 1.72
CA VAL A 31 -15.55 -4.71 1.91
C VAL A 31 -15.49 -3.92 0.61
N THR A 32 -16.04 -2.70 0.61
CA THR A 32 -15.77 -1.73 -0.46
C THR A 32 -14.38 -1.14 -0.25
N ILE A 33 -13.39 -1.68 -0.96
CA ILE A 33 -12.02 -1.14 -0.94
C ILE A 33 -11.95 0.02 -1.93
N ALA A 34 -11.73 1.24 -1.43
CA ALA A 34 -11.43 2.39 -2.28
C ALA A 34 -10.10 2.14 -3.04
N PRO A 35 -9.96 2.64 -4.29
CA PRO A 35 -8.70 2.50 -5.03
C PRO A 35 -7.54 3.07 -4.21
N GLN A 36 -6.40 2.37 -4.23
CA GLN A 36 -5.23 2.80 -3.46
C GLN A 36 -4.76 4.17 -3.94
N GLN A 37 -4.67 5.11 -3.00
CA GLN A 37 -4.06 6.42 -3.18
C GLN A 37 -2.68 6.39 -2.53
N TYR A 38 -1.64 6.59 -3.33
CA TYR A 38 -0.27 6.68 -2.87
C TYR A 38 0.06 8.13 -2.47
N ARG A 39 0.97 8.29 -1.50
CA ARG A 39 1.47 9.62 -1.11
C ARG A 39 2.21 10.34 -2.23
N ILE A 40 2.88 9.57 -3.09
CA ILE A 40 3.66 10.03 -4.24
C ILE A 40 3.29 9.16 -5.43
N CYS A 41 3.21 9.77 -6.62
CA CYS A 41 2.93 9.11 -7.89
C CYS A 41 1.68 8.21 -7.81
N ASN A 42 0.48 8.76 -8.00
CA ASN A 42 -0.76 7.98 -7.98
C ASN A 42 -0.96 7.15 -9.26
N ASP A 43 -0.37 7.59 -10.37
CA ASP A 43 -0.49 6.95 -11.69
C ASP A 43 0.54 5.81 -11.88
N ARG A 44 0.80 5.02 -10.84
CA ARG A 44 1.76 3.90 -10.93
C ARG A 44 1.23 2.82 -11.86
N PRO A 45 2.11 2.19 -12.67
CA PRO A 45 1.69 1.08 -13.50
C PRO A 45 1.23 -0.09 -12.64
N ALA A 46 0.14 -0.73 -13.06
CA ALA A 46 -0.34 -1.96 -12.43
C ALA A 46 0.74 -3.04 -12.53
N ARG A 47 0.93 -3.78 -11.43
CA ARG A 47 1.85 -4.93 -11.42
C ARG A 47 1.31 -6.06 -12.32
N PRO A 48 2.18 -6.93 -12.86
CA PRO A 48 1.77 -8.11 -13.61
C PRO A 48 0.75 -8.95 -12.84
N THR A 49 -0.37 -9.30 -13.49
CA THR A 49 -1.51 -9.98 -12.84
C THR A 49 -1.14 -11.34 -12.25
N TRP A 50 -0.18 -12.05 -12.84
CA TRP A 50 0.30 -13.32 -12.31
C TRP A 50 0.86 -13.20 -10.88
N MET A 51 1.36 -12.02 -10.49
CA MET A 51 1.88 -11.77 -9.14
C MET A 51 0.76 -11.72 -8.08
N ASP A 52 -0.48 -11.56 -8.50
CA ASP A 52 -1.69 -11.55 -7.67
C ASP A 52 -2.31 -12.95 -7.61
N GLU A 53 -2.06 -13.76 -8.65
CA GLU A 53 -2.63 -15.09 -8.85
C GLU A 53 -1.68 -16.23 -8.45
N VAL A 54 -0.41 -15.90 -8.17
CA VAL A 54 0.63 -16.88 -7.83
C VAL A 54 0.24 -17.71 -6.60
N HIS A 55 0.45 -19.03 -6.69
CA HIS A 55 0.21 -19.91 -5.55
C HIS A 55 1.07 -19.48 -4.36
N PRO A 56 0.57 -19.45 -3.11
CA PRO A 56 1.31 -18.93 -1.97
C PRO A 56 2.70 -19.55 -1.74
N ARG A 57 2.88 -20.84 -2.05
CA ARG A 57 4.20 -21.50 -2.00
C ARG A 57 5.20 -20.97 -3.02
N GLU A 58 4.72 -20.35 -4.09
CA GLU A 58 5.49 -19.73 -5.16
C GLU A 58 5.60 -18.21 -5.04
N ALA A 59 5.09 -17.60 -3.97
CA ALA A 59 5.18 -16.16 -3.75
C ALA A 59 6.62 -15.60 -3.82
N TYR A 60 7.64 -16.46 -3.62
CA TYR A 60 9.04 -16.11 -3.82
C TYR A 60 9.36 -15.60 -5.24
N LYS A 61 8.62 -16.05 -6.25
CA LYS A 61 8.73 -15.59 -7.64
C LYS A 61 8.35 -14.11 -7.76
N ALA A 62 7.14 -13.77 -7.32
CA ALA A 62 6.65 -12.39 -7.30
C ALA A 62 7.57 -11.47 -6.48
N LEU A 63 8.00 -11.91 -5.29
CA LEU A 63 8.92 -11.12 -4.46
C LEU A 63 10.28 -10.86 -5.13
N THR A 64 10.75 -11.77 -5.98
CA THR A 64 12.01 -11.57 -6.71
C THR A 64 11.83 -10.51 -7.80
N LEU A 65 10.76 -10.58 -8.59
CA LEU A 65 10.45 -9.57 -9.59
C LEU A 65 10.24 -8.18 -8.95
N MET A 66 9.52 -8.10 -7.82
CA MET A 66 9.34 -6.81 -7.10
C MET A 66 10.67 -6.18 -6.70
N ARG A 67 11.59 -6.98 -6.15
CA ARG A 67 12.88 -6.47 -5.70
C ARG A 67 13.79 -6.09 -6.89
N LEU A 68 13.74 -6.87 -7.96
CA LEU A 68 14.45 -6.56 -9.20
C LEU A 68 13.96 -5.24 -9.80
N TYR A 69 12.64 -5.09 -9.94
CA TYR A 69 11.99 -3.86 -10.42
C TYR A 69 12.45 -2.62 -9.64
N GLU A 70 12.45 -2.71 -8.31
CA GLU A 70 12.87 -1.62 -7.44
C GLU A 70 14.37 -1.31 -7.57
N LEU A 71 15.24 -2.32 -7.67
CA LEU A 71 16.67 -2.08 -7.91
C LEU A 71 16.88 -1.35 -9.23
N ARG A 72 16.24 -1.79 -10.32
CA ARG A 72 16.41 -1.16 -11.64
C ARG A 72 15.93 0.29 -11.66
N SER A 73 14.82 0.60 -10.98
CA SER A 73 14.40 2.00 -10.86
C SER A 73 15.38 2.83 -10.03
N TRP A 74 15.96 2.27 -8.96
CA TRP A 74 16.97 2.95 -8.15
C TRP A 74 18.26 3.22 -8.90
N GLU A 75 18.72 2.26 -9.71
CA GLU A 75 19.87 2.45 -10.60
C GLU A 75 19.61 3.56 -11.61
N ALA A 76 18.44 3.57 -12.25
CA ALA A 76 18.05 4.62 -13.19
C ALA A 76 17.97 6.00 -12.53
N ILE A 77 17.41 6.10 -11.31
CA ILE A 77 17.38 7.36 -10.53
C ILE A 77 18.81 7.84 -10.27
N LYS A 78 19.68 6.95 -9.78
CA LYS A 78 21.07 7.30 -9.47
C LYS A 78 21.84 7.72 -10.72
N GLU A 79 21.64 7.04 -11.84
CA GLU A 79 22.33 7.32 -13.11
C GLU A 79 21.89 8.65 -13.72
N THR A 80 20.59 8.93 -13.72
CA THR A 80 20.01 10.11 -14.38
C THR A 80 19.96 11.33 -13.47
N GLY A 81 20.00 11.14 -12.14
CA GLY A 81 19.71 12.18 -11.16
C GLY A 81 18.23 12.59 -11.14
N ASP A 82 17.34 11.82 -11.78
CA ASP A 82 15.90 12.10 -11.88
C ASP A 82 15.09 11.10 -11.05
N CYS A 83 14.22 11.62 -10.18
CA CYS A 83 13.26 10.84 -9.41
C CYS A 83 11.81 11.22 -9.74
N GLY A 84 11.56 11.63 -11.00
CA GLY A 84 10.23 11.74 -11.58
C GLY A 84 9.48 10.40 -11.52
N CYS A 85 8.15 10.46 -11.54
CA CYS A 85 7.30 9.28 -11.35
C CYS A 85 7.55 8.18 -12.40
N ASP A 86 7.84 8.55 -13.64
CA ASP A 86 8.12 7.60 -14.73
C ASP A 86 9.47 6.87 -14.54
N VAL A 87 10.42 7.48 -13.82
CA VAL A 87 11.72 6.88 -13.49
C VAL A 87 11.64 6.07 -12.19
N ARG A 88 10.92 6.57 -11.18
CA ARG A 88 10.75 5.89 -9.89
C ARG A 88 9.82 4.68 -9.98
N PHE A 89 8.79 4.77 -10.81
CA PHE A 89 7.79 3.74 -11.04
C PHE A 89 7.58 3.48 -12.54
N PRO A 90 8.61 2.96 -13.25
CA PRO A 90 8.54 2.70 -14.68
C PRO A 90 7.59 1.55 -15.01
N SER A 91 7.33 1.30 -16.30
CA SER A 91 6.65 0.06 -16.74
C SER A 91 7.37 -1.18 -16.18
N TRP A 92 6.60 -2.23 -15.89
CA TRP A 92 7.13 -3.51 -15.43
C TRP A 92 7.86 -4.29 -16.53
N ASP A 93 7.65 -3.95 -17.81
CA ASP A 93 8.11 -4.75 -18.96
C ASP A 93 9.60 -5.10 -18.91
N ALA A 94 10.46 -4.13 -18.60
CA ALA A 94 11.91 -4.34 -18.55
C ALA A 94 12.30 -5.30 -17.42
N ALA A 95 11.77 -5.09 -16.21
CA ALA A 95 12.04 -5.96 -15.07
C ALA A 95 11.43 -7.36 -15.27
N SER A 96 10.26 -7.45 -15.91
CA SER A 96 9.62 -8.71 -16.26
C SER A 96 10.44 -9.51 -17.27
N ALA A 97 10.93 -8.87 -18.34
CA ALA A 97 11.79 -9.52 -19.33
C ALA A 97 13.07 -10.07 -18.68
N GLU A 98 13.72 -9.25 -17.85
CA GLU A 98 14.92 -9.67 -17.12
C GLU A 98 14.62 -10.80 -16.13
N TYR A 99 13.47 -10.75 -15.45
CA TYR A 99 13.04 -11.81 -14.53
C TYR A 99 12.83 -13.14 -15.27
N GLU A 100 12.16 -13.11 -16.41
CA GLU A 100 11.93 -14.31 -17.23
C GLU A 100 13.24 -14.93 -17.69
N GLU A 101 14.19 -14.11 -18.14
CA GLU A 101 15.51 -14.56 -18.60
C GLU A 101 16.34 -15.19 -17.46
N ARG A 102 16.35 -14.55 -16.28
CA ARG A 102 17.31 -14.89 -15.23
C ARG A 102 16.77 -15.83 -14.16
N PHE A 103 15.46 -15.80 -13.90
CA PHE A 103 14.89 -16.35 -12.68
C PHE A 103 13.66 -17.25 -12.87
N ALA A 104 13.01 -17.27 -14.03
CA ALA A 104 11.77 -18.04 -14.21
C ALA A 104 11.91 -19.54 -13.91
N THR A 105 13.07 -20.12 -14.23
CA THR A 105 13.36 -21.54 -14.00
C THR A 105 14.20 -21.79 -12.73
N SER A 106 14.48 -20.75 -11.95
CA SER A 106 15.28 -20.88 -10.73
C SER A 106 14.50 -21.57 -9.61
N THR A 107 15.26 -22.25 -8.76
CA THR A 107 14.76 -22.83 -7.51
C THR A 107 14.47 -21.75 -6.48
N GLN A 108 13.66 -22.07 -5.48
CA GLN A 108 13.38 -21.17 -4.36
C GLN A 108 14.65 -20.73 -3.60
N ALA A 109 15.66 -21.62 -3.50
CA ALA A 109 16.93 -21.31 -2.86
C ALA A 109 17.70 -20.24 -3.65
N GLU A 110 17.75 -20.38 -4.97
CA GLU A 110 18.38 -19.40 -5.87
C GLU A 110 17.66 -18.05 -5.84
N HIS A 111 16.32 -18.03 -5.84
CA HIS A 111 15.55 -16.79 -5.62
C HIS A 111 15.87 -16.11 -4.28
N THR A 112 16.14 -16.90 -3.24
CA THR A 112 16.52 -16.36 -1.93
C THR A 112 17.90 -15.72 -1.98
N GLN A 113 18.87 -16.37 -2.62
CA GLN A 113 20.21 -15.82 -2.83
C GLN A 113 20.17 -14.56 -3.71
N ALA A 114 19.42 -14.58 -4.80
CA ALA A 114 19.26 -13.45 -5.71
C ALA A 114 18.70 -12.23 -4.97
N ARG A 115 17.65 -12.39 -4.17
CA ARG A 115 17.08 -11.28 -3.38
C ARG A 115 18.05 -10.74 -2.34
N LEU A 116 18.91 -11.59 -1.75
CA LEU A 116 19.97 -11.13 -0.85
C LEU A 116 21.01 -10.28 -1.58
N ALA A 117 21.42 -10.69 -2.79
CA ALA A 117 22.34 -9.93 -3.63
C ALA A 117 21.75 -8.57 -4.04
N ILE A 118 20.54 -8.58 -4.59
CA ILE A 118 19.81 -7.37 -4.99
C ILE A 118 19.66 -6.41 -3.80
N ARG A 119 19.35 -6.92 -2.60
CA ARG A 119 19.28 -6.09 -1.40
C ARG A 119 20.62 -5.42 -1.08
N ASN A 120 21.72 -6.14 -1.21
CA ASN A 120 23.04 -5.58 -0.95
C ASN A 120 23.39 -4.49 -1.99
N GLU A 121 23.03 -4.68 -3.26
CA GLU A 121 23.20 -3.67 -4.32
C GLU A 121 22.36 -2.41 -4.03
N GLN A 122 21.07 -2.56 -3.68
CA GLN A 122 20.24 -1.42 -3.30
C GLN A 122 20.80 -0.67 -2.08
N ASN A 123 21.32 -1.38 -1.08
CA ASN A 123 21.93 -0.73 0.09
C ASN A 123 23.15 0.13 -0.27
N GLN A 124 23.89 -0.21 -1.33
CA GLN A 124 25.04 0.57 -1.79
C GLN A 124 24.62 1.91 -2.42
N ILE A 125 23.41 2.00 -2.97
CA ILE A 125 22.91 3.19 -3.69
C ILE A 125 21.79 3.92 -2.94
N ALA A 126 21.32 3.37 -1.81
CA ALA A 126 20.15 3.85 -1.08
C ALA A 126 20.23 5.33 -0.68
N ARG A 127 21.39 5.78 -0.20
CA ARG A 127 21.59 7.17 0.23
C ARG A 127 21.52 8.14 -0.94
N ASP A 128 22.20 7.82 -2.03
CA ASP A 128 22.18 8.64 -3.24
C ASP A 128 20.75 8.81 -3.77
N VAL A 129 20.00 7.70 -3.89
CA VAL A 129 18.61 7.71 -4.35
C VAL A 129 17.71 8.49 -3.41
N GLN A 130 17.85 8.31 -2.09
CA GLN A 130 17.10 9.07 -1.10
C GLN A 130 17.32 10.57 -1.26
N ASP A 131 18.58 11.01 -1.30
CA ASP A 131 18.92 12.42 -1.40
C ASP A 131 18.35 13.06 -2.68
N ILE A 132 18.41 12.35 -3.82
CA ILE A 132 17.82 12.78 -5.09
C ILE A 132 16.29 12.92 -4.96
N CYS A 133 15.63 11.90 -4.45
CA CYS A 133 14.16 11.85 -4.39
C CYS A 133 13.57 12.81 -3.36
N GLU A 134 14.24 13.02 -2.22
CA GLU A 134 13.84 14.03 -1.23
C GLU A 134 13.93 15.44 -1.81
N THR A 135 15.00 15.73 -2.55
CA THR A 135 15.19 17.02 -3.24
C THR A 135 14.05 17.31 -4.22
N GLN A 136 13.51 16.27 -4.86
CA GLN A 136 12.44 16.38 -5.85
C GLN A 136 11.03 16.17 -5.27
N GLY A 137 10.92 15.95 -3.96
CA GLY A 137 9.64 15.74 -3.27
C GLY A 137 8.95 14.40 -3.56
N ASN A 138 9.70 13.42 -4.09
CA ASN A 138 9.20 12.10 -4.50
C ASN A 138 9.78 10.97 -3.64
N TRP A 139 10.05 11.21 -2.36
CA TRP A 139 10.53 10.18 -1.42
C TRP A 139 9.38 9.45 -0.70
#